data_AF-A0A1W6K0R2-F1
#
_entry.id   AF-A0A1W6K0R2-F1
#
_cell.length_a   1.000
_cell.length_b   1.000
_cell.length_c   1.000
_cell.angle_alpha   90.00
_cell.angle_beta   90.00
_cell.angle_gamma   90.00
#
_symmetry.space_group_name_H-M   'P 1'
#
loop_
_entity.id
_entity.type
_entity.pdbx_description
1 polymer ?
#
loop_
_entity_poly.entity_id
_entity_poly.type
_entity_poly.pdbx_seq_one_letter_code
_entity_poly.pdbx_strand_id
1 'polypeptide(L)'
;MKWETQCEIAYVKVVPFIRSAIIKKLVEKGMPLRKASKSVGLSITSYEKHVNSKNIEVLEKDDNISDMIDALANRIYSGEKIDPITFCILCSSSRKLLGLEPCNF
;
A
#
# COMPACT_ATOMS: atom_id res chain seq x y z
N MET A 1 -18.55 -12.40 19.32
CA MET A 1 -18.24 -11.12 18.66
C MET A 1 -16.74 -10.92 18.74
N LYS A 2 -16.04 -10.81 17.61
CA LYS A 2 -14.59 -10.60 17.60
C LYS A 2 -14.37 -9.09 17.74
N TRP A 3 -13.73 -8.66 18.83
CA TRP A 3 -13.41 -7.25 19.05
C TRP A 3 -12.23 -6.89 18.16
N GLU A 4 -12.52 -6.26 17.02
CA GLU A 4 -11.53 -5.85 16.02
C GLU A 4 -11.85 -4.43 15.58
N THR A 5 -10.83 -3.57 15.55
CA THR A 5 -10.92 -2.21 15.03
C THR A 5 -10.94 -2.23 13.49
N GLN A 6 -11.50 -1.18 12.89
CA GLN A 6 -11.48 -1.01 11.43
C GLN A 6 -10.05 -1.02 10.84
N CYS A 7 -9.07 -0.52 11.62
CA CYS A 7 -7.67 -0.54 11.23
C CYS A 7 -7.07 -1.95 11.24
N GLU A 8 -7.44 -2.80 12.21
CA GLU A 8 -7.01 -4.21 12.24
C GLU A 8 -7.57 -5.00 11.05
N ILE A 9 -8.84 -4.76 10.69
CA ILE A 9 -9.46 -5.36 9.50
C ILE A 9 -8.72 -4.92 8.23
N ALA A 10 -8.44 -3.61 8.10
CA ALA A 10 -7.71 -3.06 6.97
C ALA A 10 -6.25 -3.57 6.91
N TYR A 11 -5.62 -3.86 8.05
CA TYR A 11 -4.25 -4.39 8.08
C TYR A 11 -4.14 -5.75 7.37
N VAL A 12 -5.22 -6.53 7.36
CA VAL A 12 -5.26 -7.82 6.66
C VAL A 12 -5.75 -7.67 5.21
N LYS A 13 -6.77 -6.84 4.98
CA LYS A 13 -7.48 -6.79 3.70
C LYS A 13 -7.03 -5.70 2.73
N VAL A 14 -6.29 -4.69 3.20
CA VAL A 14 -5.96 -3.48 2.41
C VAL A 14 -4.47 -3.21 2.41
N VAL A 15 -3.87 -3.10 3.61
CA VAL A 15 -2.47 -2.72 3.79
C VAL A 15 -1.47 -3.57 3.00
N PRO A 16 -1.60 -4.91 2.91
CA PRO A 16 -0.64 -5.74 2.17
C PRO A 16 -0.63 -5.41 0.67
N PHE A 17 -1.79 -5.10 0.10
CA PHE A 17 -1.91 -4.77 -1.32
C PHE A 17 -1.33 -3.40 -1.63
N ILE A 18 -1.62 -2.39 -0.80
CA ILE A 18 -1.00 -1.06 -0.91
C ILE A 18 0.53 -1.17 -0.82
N ARG A 19 1.04 -1.87 0.20
CA ARG A 19 2.49 -2.05 0.37
C ARG A 19 3.12 -2.77 -0.82
N SER A 20 2.43 -3.77 -1.37
CA SER A 20 2.91 -4.49 -2.55
C SER A 20 2.93 -3.61 -3.80
N ALA A 21 1.91 -2.77 -4.00
CA ALA A 21 1.87 -1.81 -5.10
C ALA A 21 3.01 -0.78 -5.00
N ILE A 22 3.28 -0.25 -3.80
CA ILE A 22 4.43 0.65 -3.56
C ILE A 22 5.75 -0.05 -3.89
N ILE A 23 5.93 -1.30 -3.44
CA ILE A 23 7.16 -2.07 -3.75
C ILE A 23 7.31 -2.25 -5.26
N LYS A 24 6.23 -2.60 -5.97
CA LYS A 24 6.24 -2.76 -7.43
C LYS A 24 6.71 -1.48 -8.12
N LYS A 25 6.15 -0.31 -7.75
CA LYS A 25 6.59 1.00 -8.27
C LYS A 25 8.04 1.34 -7.95
N LEU A 26 8.52 1.01 -6.74
CA LEU A 26 9.93 1.21 -6.38
C LEU A 26 10.87 0.35 -7.23
N VAL A 27 10.50 -0.91 -7.48
CA VAL A 27 11.26 -1.83 -8.32
C VAL A 27 11.27 -1.39 -9.77
N GLU A 28 10.14 -0.93 -10.31
CA GLU A 28 10.04 -0.34 -11.66
C GLU A 28 10.97 0.88 -11.83
N LYS A 29 11.21 1.65 -10.75
CA LYS A 29 12.17 2.77 -10.69
C LYS A 29 13.62 2.33 -10.50
N GLY A 30 13.91 1.03 -10.53
CA GLY A 30 15.25 0.47 -10.41
C GLY A 30 15.72 0.24 -8.96
N MET A 31 14.84 0.35 -7.96
CA MET A 31 15.22 -0.02 -6.59
C MET A 31 15.33 -1.55 -6.46
N PRO A 32 16.41 -2.10 -5.88
CA PRO A 32 16.49 -3.53 -5.63
C PRO A 32 15.34 -4.01 -4.74
N LEU A 33 14.69 -5.13 -5.09
CA LEU A 33 13.51 -5.66 -4.39
C LEU A 33 13.72 -5.75 -2.87
N ARG A 34 14.89 -6.26 -2.42
CA ARG A 34 15.23 -6.35 -1.00
C ARG A 34 15.23 -4.97 -0.30
N LYS A 35 15.69 -3.93 -0.98
CA LYS A 35 15.68 -2.56 -0.45
C LYS A 35 14.25 -2.01 -0.42
N ALA A 36 13.48 -2.20 -1.49
CA ALA A 36 12.08 -1.77 -1.57
C ALA A 36 11.22 -2.41 -0.47
N SER A 37 11.30 -3.74 -0.31
CA SER A 37 10.63 -4.48 0.76
C SER A 37 10.98 -3.95 2.16
N LYS A 38 12.26 -3.65 2.41
CA LYS A 38 12.72 -3.09 3.69
C LYS A 38 12.14 -1.70 3.94
N SER A 39 12.09 -0.84 2.92
CA SER A 39 11.57 0.53 3.04
C SER A 39 10.09 0.60 3.39
N VAL A 40 9.31 -0.41 2.98
CA VAL A 40 7.85 -0.43 3.13
C VAL A 40 7.38 -1.34 4.28
N GLY A 41 8.28 -2.13 4.85
CA GLY A 41 7.97 -3.03 5.98
C GLY A 41 7.09 -4.22 5.56
N LEU A 42 7.31 -4.76 4.36
CA LEU A 42 6.66 -5.98 3.87
C LEU A 42 7.75 -6.99 3.48
N SER A 43 7.61 -8.25 3.89
CA SER A 43 8.57 -9.29 3.48
C SER A 43 8.49 -9.53 1.98
N ILE A 44 9.61 -9.96 1.38
CA ILE A 44 9.67 -10.33 -0.04
C ILE A 44 8.66 -11.45 -0.34
N THR A 45 8.56 -12.45 0.54
CA THR A 45 7.60 -13.56 0.40
C THR A 45 6.14 -13.08 0.39
N SER A 46 5.81 -12.08 1.20
CA SER A 46 4.47 -11.50 1.21
C SER A 46 4.22 -10.67 -0.04
N TYR A 47 5.21 -9.93 -0.52
CA TYR A 47 5.13 -9.23 -1.80
C TYR A 47 4.86 -10.20 -2.96
N GLU A 48 5.65 -11.27 -3.09
CA GLU A 48 5.49 -12.26 -4.17
C GLU A 48 4.12 -12.93 -4.16
N LYS A 49 3.56 -13.15 -2.95
CA LYS A 49 2.20 -13.67 -2.79
C LYS A 49 1.12 -12.72 -3.31
N HIS A 50 1.35 -11.40 -3.26
CA HIS A 50 0.32 -10.39 -3.53
C HIS A 50 0.52 -9.62 -4.83
N VAL A 51 1.72 -9.59 -5.42
CA VAL A 51 2.09 -8.75 -6.58
C VAL A 51 1.17 -8.95 -7.79
N ASN A 52 0.67 -10.17 -8.00
CA ASN A 52 -0.23 -10.52 -9.11
C ASN A 52 -1.70 -10.60 -8.66
N SER A 53 -2.05 -10.00 -7.52
CA SER A 53 -3.42 -10.04 -7.04
C SER A 53 -4.31 -9.02 -7.76
N LYS A 54 -5.56 -9.41 -8.01
CA LYS A 54 -6.61 -8.52 -8.56
C LYS A 54 -6.78 -7.24 -7.74
N ASN A 55 -6.53 -7.31 -6.43
CA ASN A 55 -6.63 -6.15 -5.55
C ASN A 55 -5.57 -5.09 -5.88
N ILE A 56 -4.36 -5.49 -6.27
CA ILE A 56 -3.35 -4.52 -6.74
C ILE A 56 -3.79 -3.92 -8.08
N GLU A 57 -4.28 -4.74 -9.02
CA GLU A 57 -4.78 -4.23 -10.31
C GLU A 57 -5.92 -3.22 -10.14
N VAL A 58 -6.81 -3.42 -9.16
CA VAL A 58 -7.88 -2.46 -8.83
C VAL A 58 -7.30 -1.15 -8.30
N LEU A 59 -6.29 -1.21 -7.43
CA LEU A 59 -5.62 0.00 -6.92
C LEU A 59 -4.86 0.76 -8.03
N GLU A 60 -4.25 0.04 -8.96
CA GLU A 60 -3.49 0.63 -10.08
C GLU A 60 -4.39 1.25 -11.17
N LYS A 61 -5.64 0.79 -11.29
CA LYS A 61 -6.63 1.31 -12.25
C LYS A 61 -7.39 2.53 -11.76
N ASP A 62 -7.39 2.81 -10.47
CA ASP A 62 -7.98 4.03 -9.92
C ASP A 62 -6.93 5.15 -9.97
N ASP A 63 -7.16 6.15 -10.81
CA ASP A 63 -6.18 7.22 -11.07
C ASP A 63 -5.73 7.92 -9.79
N ASN A 64 -6.68 8.23 -8.89
CA ASN A 64 -6.38 8.93 -7.65
C ASN A 64 -5.50 8.08 -6.71
N ILE A 65 -5.86 6.80 -6.53
CA ILE A 65 -5.05 5.89 -5.71
C ILE A 65 -3.68 5.62 -6.33
N SER A 66 -3.64 5.43 -7.65
CA SER A 66 -2.40 5.19 -8.39
C SER A 66 -1.44 6.39 -8.26
N ASP A 67 -1.95 7.62 -8.40
CA ASP A 67 -1.19 8.85 -8.19
C ASP A 67 -0.67 8.97 -6.76
N MET A 68 -1.50 8.63 -5.75
CA MET A 68 -1.06 8.64 -4.35
C MET A 68 0.03 7.60 -4.08
N ILE A 69 -0.06 6.40 -4.67
CA ILE A 69 0.96 5.36 -4.58
C ILE A 69 2.26 5.83 -5.24
N ASP A 70 2.18 6.42 -6.43
CA ASP A 70 3.34 6.93 -7.16
C ASP A 70 4.03 8.09 -6.44
N ALA A 71 3.24 9.04 -5.91
CA ALA A 71 3.76 10.13 -5.09
C ALA A 71 4.49 9.60 -3.85
N LEU A 72 3.89 8.64 -3.14
CA LEU A 72 4.51 8.04 -1.97
C LEU A 72 5.78 7.25 -2.34
N ALA A 73 5.76 6.48 -3.43
CA ALA A 73 6.91 5.74 -3.91
C ALA A 73 8.07 6.68 -4.30
N ASN A 74 7.78 7.81 -4.95
CA ASN A 74 8.78 8.83 -5.28
C ASN A 74 9.48 9.38 -4.04
N ARG A 75 8.71 9.70 -2.99
CA ARG A 75 9.24 10.19 -1.70
C ARG A 75 10.08 9.13 -0.98
N ILE A 76 9.66 7.87 -1.02
CA ILE A 76 10.47 6.76 -0.48
C ILE A 76 11.78 6.62 -1.28
N TYR A 77 11.71 6.74 -2.60
CA TYR A 77 12.87 6.60 -3.48
C TYR A 77 13.90 7.72 -3.26
N SER A 78 13.44 8.96 -3.08
CA SER A 78 14.29 10.12 -2.75
C SER A 78 14.88 10.08 -1.34
N GLY A 79 14.40 9.18 -0.48
CA GLY A 79 14.84 9.06 0.90
C GLY A 79 14.24 10.11 1.84
N GLU A 80 13.11 10.72 1.45
CA GLU A 80 12.39 11.67 2.29
C GLU A 80 11.84 11.00 3.55
N LYS A 81 11.77 11.77 4.64
CA LYS A 81 11.05 11.36 5.83
C LYS A 81 9.54 11.48 5.55
N ILE A 82 8.84 10.35 5.67
CA ILE A 82 7.41 10.29 5.41
C ILE A 82 6.65 10.32 6.72
N ASP A 83 5.67 11.21 6.80
CA ASP A 83 4.72 11.24 7.91
C ASP A 83 3.83 9.98 7.85
N PRO A 84 3.73 9.18 8.94
CA PRO A 84 2.86 8.01 9.01
C PRO A 84 1.42 8.27 8.56
N ILE A 85 0.89 9.49 8.77
CA ILE A 85 -0.45 9.90 8.35
C ILE A 85 -0.63 9.77 6.83
N THR A 86 0.43 9.97 6.04
CA THR A 86 0.40 9.81 4.58
C THR A 86 -0.11 8.41 4.19
N PHE A 87 0.35 7.39 4.89
CA PHE A 87 -0.09 6.02 4.65
C PHE A 87 -1.53 5.78 5.13
N CYS A 88 -1.94 6.40 6.23
CA CYS A 88 -3.32 6.31 6.72
C CYS A 88 -4.33 6.90 5.73
N ILE A 89 -3.99 8.04 5.10
CA ILE A 89 -4.83 8.67 4.07
C ILE A 89 -4.96 7.73 2.87
N LEU A 90 -3.84 7.21 2.36
CA LEU A 90 -3.85 6.24 1.26
C LEU A 90 -4.66 4.98 1.59
N CYS A 91 -4.51 4.44 2.80
CA CYS A 91 -5.29 3.31 3.28
C CYS A 91 -6.79 3.64 3.30
N SER A 92 -7.18 4.78 3.86
CA SER A 92 -8.58 5.21 3.92
C SER A 92 -9.21 5.30 2.53
N SER A 93 -8.52 5.96 1.59
CA SER A 93 -9.00 6.10 0.20
C SER A 93 -9.12 4.73 -0.49
N SER A 94 -8.20 3.81 -0.23
CA SER A 94 -8.17 2.48 -0.83
C SER A 94 -9.25 1.52 -0.28
N ARG A 95 -9.78 1.77 0.92
CA ARG A 95 -10.74 0.85 1.58
C ARG A 95 -11.98 0.61 0.73
N LYS A 96 -12.55 1.66 0.14
CA LYS A 96 -13.77 1.58 -0.67
C LYS A 96 -13.59 0.66 -1.88
N LEU A 97 -12.42 0.72 -2.53
CA LEU A 97 -12.10 -0.13 -3.68
C LEU A 97 -11.92 -1.59 -3.30
N LEU A 98 -11.52 -1.86 -2.05
CA LEU A 98 -11.25 -3.20 -1.53
C LEU A 98 -12.38 -3.73 -0.63
N GLY A 99 -13.57 -3.14 -0.73
CA GLY A 99 -14.78 -3.63 -0.07
C GLY A 99 -14.83 -3.38 1.44
N LEU A 100 -14.13 -2.36 1.94
CA LEU A 100 -14.22 -1.88 3.32
C LEU A 100 -14.81 -0.48 3.39
N GLU A 101 -15.43 -0.16 4.53
CA GLU A 101 -15.90 1.20 4.81
C GLU A 101 -14.72 2.18 4.98
N PRO A 102 -14.87 3.44 4.52
CA PRO A 102 -13.86 4.47 4.73
C PRO A 102 -13.67 4.75 6.23
N CYS A 103 -12.54 5.38 6.59
CA CYS A 103 -12.37 5.88 7.96
C CYS A 103 -13.36 7.02 8.23
N ASN A 104 -14.15 6.91 9.30
CA ASN A 104 -14.91 8.02 9.86
C ASN A 104 -14.02 8.70 10.91
N PHE A 105 -13.74 10.00 10.73
CA PHE A 105 -12.93 10.81 11.64
C PHE A 105 -13.82 11.69 12.51
#